data_AF-A0AAD8D9J2-F1
#
_entry.id   AF-A0AAD8D9J2-F1
#
_cell.length_a   1.000
_cell.length_b   1.000
_cell.length_c   1.000
_cell.angle_alpha   90.00
_cell.angle_beta   90.00
_cell.angle_gamma   90.00
#
_symmetry.space_group_name_H-M   'P 1'
#
loop_
_entity.id
_entity.type
_entity.pdbx_description
1 polymer ?
#
loop_
_entity_poly.entity_id
_entity_poly.type
_entity_poly.pdbx_seq_one_letter_code
_entity_poly.pdbx_strand_id
1 'polypeptide(L)'
;MEIATLLNLGCFVLCFLFSQNGTASGNSQLPVATKVWWTSINFKTILEWEPKPSGYAYTVEFFGKKTDVQKSPRCIKIQTTECDLTSFLLNLTDSYTAHVISEPIETVDKTEEYPYTRSDKFTPYKDTKIGQPTFKIEENEAKNKIKLLIEAPLSSIRGPNNTFLSIQEIFKKDLEYVSYYRKASSTGKKEAKSKTNEIDVPVDRGESYCFNVHIVIPSRTDENQQSQESATHCSHSEKPFYEEYGIGVLVGLILAPVLLLVAIITCVCCCRRKKNANKEANSPDGVPLKGV
;
A
#
# COMPACT_ATOMS: atom_id res chain seq x y z
N MET A 1 -33.29 79.87 -15.75
CA MET A 1 -32.81 78.54 -15.34
C MET A 1 -33.61 77.54 -16.14
N GLU A 2 -33.10 77.27 -17.34
CA GLU A 2 -33.88 76.80 -18.47
C GLU A 2 -33.98 75.28 -18.52
N ILE A 3 -35.17 74.81 -18.87
CA ILE A 3 -35.54 73.40 -19.06
C ILE A 3 -34.65 72.71 -20.11
N ALA A 4 -33.95 73.49 -20.96
CA ALA A 4 -33.03 73.01 -21.99
C ALA A 4 -31.75 72.35 -21.44
N THR A 5 -31.27 72.70 -20.24
CA THR A 5 -30.07 72.06 -19.65
C THR A 5 -30.37 70.71 -18.99
N LEU A 6 -31.61 70.47 -18.56
CA LEU A 6 -32.03 69.18 -17.98
C LEU A 6 -32.25 68.10 -19.05
N LEU A 7 -32.73 68.48 -20.24
CA LEU A 7 -32.92 67.55 -21.37
C LEU A 7 -31.60 67.03 -21.95
N ASN A 8 -30.56 67.88 -22.02
CA ASN A 8 -29.24 67.46 -22.50
C ASN A 8 -28.51 66.53 -21.52
N LEU A 9 -28.69 66.73 -20.21
CA LEU A 9 -28.11 65.84 -19.19
C LEU A 9 -28.83 64.48 -19.16
N GLY A 10 -30.15 64.47 -19.32
CA GLY A 10 -30.95 63.24 -19.38
C GLY A 10 -30.64 62.37 -20.60
N CYS A 11 -30.42 62.99 -21.77
CA CYS A 11 -30.07 62.26 -22.99
C CYS A 11 -28.66 61.63 -22.92
N PHE A 12 -27.69 62.32 -22.33
CA PHE A 12 -26.34 61.79 -22.14
C PHE A 12 -26.29 60.61 -21.16
N VAL A 13 -27.11 60.64 -20.10
CA VAL A 13 -27.19 59.53 -19.12
C VAL A 13 -27.90 58.31 -19.72
N LEU A 14 -28.93 58.50 -20.55
CA LEU A 14 -29.60 57.40 -21.25
C LEU A 14 -28.69 56.75 -22.32
N CYS A 15 -27.90 57.52 -23.06
CA CYS A 15 -26.91 56.95 -23.98
C CYS A 15 -25.79 56.18 -23.26
N PHE A 16 -25.37 56.62 -22.07
CA PHE A 16 -24.37 55.88 -21.25
C PHE A 16 -24.92 54.58 -20.67
N LEU A 17 -26.23 54.51 -20.37
CA LEU A 17 -26.88 53.30 -19.87
C LEU A 17 -27.19 52.30 -20.99
N PHE A 18 -27.39 52.74 -22.24
CA PHE A 18 -27.53 51.85 -23.39
C PHE A 18 -26.21 51.39 -24.01
N SER A 19 -25.08 52.06 -23.72
CA SER A 19 -23.75 51.64 -24.19
C SER A 19 -23.08 50.56 -23.33
N GLN A 20 -23.70 50.13 -22.21
CA GLN A 20 -23.20 49.00 -21.41
C GLN A 20 -23.81 47.65 -21.78
N ASN A 21 -24.77 47.61 -22.70
CA ASN A 21 -25.12 46.38 -23.40
C ASN A 21 -24.15 46.16 -24.58
N GLY A 22 -22.86 46.10 -24.26
CA GLY A 22 -21.92 45.41 -25.11
C GLY A 22 -22.36 43.96 -25.17
N THR A 23 -23.02 43.59 -26.27
CA THR A 23 -23.13 42.21 -26.71
C THR A 23 -21.70 41.67 -26.76
N ALA A 24 -21.30 40.98 -25.70
CA ALA A 24 -20.16 40.11 -25.73
C ALA A 24 -20.52 38.96 -26.67
N SER A 25 -20.38 39.20 -27.97
CA SER A 25 -20.14 38.15 -28.95
C SER A 25 -18.72 37.63 -28.69
N GLY A 26 -18.54 37.01 -27.52
CA GLY A 26 -17.40 36.19 -27.26
C GLY A 26 -17.64 34.91 -28.03
N ASN A 27 -16.88 34.68 -29.10
CA ASN A 27 -16.54 33.31 -29.48
C ASN A 27 -15.83 32.71 -28.26
N SER A 28 -16.59 32.19 -27.29
CA SER A 28 -16.03 31.55 -26.10
C SER A 28 -15.45 30.21 -26.56
N GLN A 29 -14.20 30.25 -27.02
CA GLN A 29 -13.44 29.06 -27.30
C GLN A 29 -13.38 28.23 -26.03
N LEU A 30 -13.89 26.99 -26.11
CA LEU A 30 -14.00 26.11 -24.96
C LEU A 30 -12.62 25.92 -24.31
N PRO A 31 -12.50 26.01 -22.98
CA PRO A 31 -11.25 25.73 -22.30
C PRO A 31 -10.81 24.31 -22.60
N VAL A 32 -9.53 24.12 -22.92
CA VAL A 32 -8.98 22.80 -23.21
C VAL A 32 -8.46 22.16 -21.93
N ALA A 33 -8.58 20.84 -21.82
CA ALA A 33 -7.85 20.09 -20.79
C ALA A 33 -6.35 20.38 -20.86
N THR A 34 -5.67 20.36 -19.72
CA THR A 34 -4.23 20.53 -19.57
C THR A 34 -3.72 19.46 -18.62
N LYS A 35 -2.41 19.19 -18.67
CA LYS A 35 -1.78 18.13 -17.88
C LYS A 35 -2.57 16.82 -18.02
N VAL A 36 -2.64 16.24 -19.22
CA VAL A 36 -3.33 14.96 -19.39
C VAL A 36 -2.33 13.85 -19.11
N TRP A 37 -2.51 13.06 -18.05
CA TRP A 37 -1.58 12.00 -17.66
C TRP A 37 -2.28 10.65 -17.42
N TRP A 38 -1.47 9.59 -17.44
CA TRP A 38 -1.90 8.23 -17.20
C TRP A 38 -1.49 7.76 -15.81
N THR A 39 -2.44 7.19 -15.08
CA THR A 39 -2.17 6.45 -13.84
C THR A 39 -2.51 4.99 -14.07
N SER A 40 -1.53 4.10 -13.90
CA SER A 40 -1.76 2.66 -14.09
C SER A 40 -0.98 1.80 -13.10
N ILE A 41 -1.72 0.93 -12.39
CA ILE A 41 -1.16 -0.09 -11.49
C ILE A 41 -1.89 -1.41 -11.71
N ASN A 42 -1.15 -2.50 -11.88
CA ASN A 42 -1.69 -3.83 -12.17
C ASN A 42 -2.77 -3.80 -13.28
N PHE A 43 -2.51 -3.02 -14.32
CA PHE A 43 -3.39 -2.79 -15.48
C PHE A 43 -4.72 -2.07 -15.19
N LYS A 44 -5.01 -1.67 -13.94
CA LYS A 44 -6.06 -0.67 -13.67
C LYS A 44 -5.55 0.66 -14.20
N THR A 45 -6.19 1.20 -15.24
CA THR A 45 -5.67 2.36 -15.97
C THR A 45 -6.70 3.48 -16.02
N ILE A 46 -6.33 4.63 -15.46
CA ILE A 46 -7.14 5.84 -15.35
C ILE A 46 -6.40 6.96 -16.09
N LEU A 47 -7.12 7.67 -16.94
CA LEU A 47 -6.66 8.91 -17.56
C LEU A 47 -7.16 10.07 -16.69
N GLU A 48 -6.28 11.02 -16.37
CA GLU A 48 -6.59 12.16 -15.51
C GLU A 48 -6.15 13.46 -16.19
N TRP A 49 -6.82 14.57 -15.85
CA TRP A 49 -6.52 15.87 -16.43
C TRP A 49 -6.97 17.04 -15.54
N GLU A 50 -6.64 18.26 -15.93
CA GLU A 50 -7.12 19.50 -15.33
C GLU A 50 -7.66 20.44 -16.41
N PRO A 51 -8.42 21.50 -16.09
CA PRO A 51 -9.08 21.78 -14.82
C PRO A 51 -10.43 21.05 -14.72
N LYS A 52 -11.09 21.18 -13.56
CA LYS A 52 -12.51 20.79 -13.42
C LYS A 52 -13.38 21.71 -14.29
N PRO A 53 -14.27 21.16 -15.13
CA PRO A 53 -15.03 21.97 -16.07
C PRO A 53 -16.13 22.77 -15.35
N SER A 54 -16.40 23.98 -15.86
CA SER A 54 -17.47 24.86 -15.39
C SER A 54 -18.17 25.48 -16.60
N GLY A 55 -19.42 25.07 -16.85
CA GLY A 55 -20.18 25.48 -18.04
C GLY A 55 -19.85 24.72 -19.32
N TYR A 56 -19.03 23.66 -19.25
CA TYR A 56 -18.71 22.75 -20.35
C TYR A 56 -18.51 21.32 -19.80
N ALA A 57 -18.20 20.36 -20.68
CA ALA A 57 -17.96 18.96 -20.32
C ALA A 57 -16.79 18.38 -21.12
N TYR A 58 -16.34 17.19 -20.71
CA TYR A 58 -15.28 16.45 -21.38
C TYR A 58 -15.80 15.15 -22.01
N THR A 59 -15.30 14.82 -23.20
CA THR A 59 -15.39 13.48 -23.79
C THR A 59 -14.01 12.91 -24.01
N VAL A 60 -13.83 11.63 -23.67
CA VAL A 60 -12.56 10.93 -23.88
C VAL A 60 -12.64 10.01 -25.10
N GLU A 61 -11.72 10.23 -26.03
CA GLU A 61 -11.41 9.30 -27.11
C GLU A 61 -10.04 8.68 -26.87
N PHE A 62 -9.84 7.44 -27.30
CA PHE A 62 -8.55 6.78 -27.25
C PHE A 62 -8.32 5.96 -28.52
N PHE A 63 -7.05 5.79 -28.87
CA PHE A 63 -6.62 5.01 -30.02
C PHE A 63 -5.21 4.48 -29.77
N GLY A 64 -4.89 3.37 -30.42
CA GLY A 64 -3.57 2.78 -30.39
C GLY A 64 -2.92 2.79 -31.76
N LYS A 65 -1.71 2.23 -31.87
CA LYS A 65 -1.11 1.97 -33.19
C LYS A 65 -1.83 0.83 -33.92
N LYS A 66 -2.47 -0.07 -33.19
CA LYS A 66 -3.19 -1.25 -33.70
C LYS A 66 -4.69 -1.22 -33.35
N THR A 67 -5.15 -0.19 -32.63
CA THR A 67 -6.51 -0.04 -32.16
C THR A 67 -7.10 1.23 -32.78
N ASP A 68 -8.20 1.08 -33.51
CA ASP A 68 -8.91 2.23 -34.10
C ASP A 68 -9.41 3.20 -33.03
N VAL A 69 -9.71 4.43 -33.44
CA VAL A 69 -10.30 5.46 -32.59
C VAL A 69 -11.62 4.97 -32.00
N GLN A 70 -11.72 5.07 -30.68
CA GLN A 70 -12.91 4.74 -29.92
C GLN A 70 -13.23 5.85 -28.92
N LYS A 71 -14.50 6.23 -28.86
CA LYS A 71 -15.04 7.03 -27.74
C LYS A 71 -15.24 6.11 -26.54
N SER A 72 -14.76 6.53 -25.37
CA SER A 72 -15.04 5.83 -24.13
C SER A 72 -16.51 6.02 -23.76
N PRO A 73 -17.35 4.95 -23.77
CA PRO A 73 -18.78 5.09 -23.47
C PRO A 73 -19.07 5.57 -22.04
N ARG A 74 -18.09 5.45 -21.13
CA ARG A 74 -18.22 5.89 -19.73
C ARG A 74 -17.84 7.34 -19.51
N CYS A 75 -17.24 7.97 -20.51
CA CYS A 75 -16.61 9.28 -20.38
C CYS A 75 -17.05 10.17 -21.55
N ILE A 76 -18.37 10.27 -21.73
CA ILE A 76 -19.01 11.14 -22.72
C ILE A 76 -19.71 12.26 -21.96
N LYS A 77 -19.42 13.52 -22.30
CA LYS A 77 -19.98 14.71 -21.65
C LYS A 77 -19.89 14.67 -20.12
N ILE A 78 -18.77 14.23 -19.57
CA ILE A 78 -18.53 14.16 -18.14
C ILE A 78 -18.02 15.49 -17.56
N GLN A 79 -18.37 15.76 -16.31
CA GLN A 79 -17.86 16.92 -15.56
C GLN A 79 -16.76 16.54 -14.55
N THR A 80 -16.34 15.28 -14.55
CA THR A 80 -15.18 14.80 -13.79
C THR A 80 -13.90 15.01 -14.60
N THR A 81 -12.78 14.89 -13.92
CA THR A 81 -11.43 15.09 -14.47
C THR A 81 -10.63 13.80 -14.55
N GLU A 82 -11.35 12.68 -14.62
CA GLU A 82 -10.78 11.35 -14.75
C GLU A 82 -11.68 10.44 -15.58
N CYS A 83 -11.07 9.47 -16.25
CA CYS A 83 -11.75 8.44 -17.02
C CYS A 83 -11.08 7.08 -16.82
N ASP A 84 -11.86 6.11 -16.35
CA ASP A 84 -11.39 4.72 -16.23
C ASP A 84 -11.44 4.01 -17.59
N LEU A 85 -10.25 3.80 -18.16
CA LEU A 85 -10.06 3.16 -19.45
C LEU A 85 -9.67 1.67 -19.36
N THR A 86 -9.64 1.10 -18.15
CA THR A 86 -9.15 -0.26 -17.87
C THR A 86 -9.74 -1.33 -18.79
N SER A 87 -11.05 -1.31 -19.02
CA SER A 87 -11.72 -2.35 -19.81
C SER A 87 -11.56 -2.18 -21.33
N PHE A 88 -10.91 -1.11 -21.79
CA PHE A 88 -10.80 -0.80 -23.21
C PHE A 88 -9.38 -1.01 -23.75
N LEU A 89 -8.36 -0.90 -22.89
CA LEU A 89 -6.95 -1.06 -23.25
C LEU A 89 -6.51 -2.53 -23.23
N LEU A 90 -7.24 -3.40 -23.95
CA LEU A 90 -7.09 -4.85 -23.88
C LEU A 90 -5.86 -5.37 -24.65
N ASN A 91 -5.39 -4.66 -25.67
CA ASN A 91 -4.15 -5.02 -26.36
C ASN A 91 -2.95 -4.45 -25.57
N LEU A 92 -2.45 -5.24 -24.63
CA LEU A 92 -1.41 -4.79 -23.69
C LEU A 92 -0.12 -4.32 -24.39
N THR A 93 0.15 -4.81 -25.60
CA THR A 93 1.35 -4.46 -26.38
C THR A 93 1.18 -3.25 -27.28
N ASP A 94 -0.05 -2.73 -27.41
CA ASP A 94 -0.32 -1.55 -28.21
C ASP A 94 0.07 -0.28 -27.45
N SER A 95 0.45 0.75 -28.21
CA SER A 95 0.83 2.05 -27.68
C SER A 95 -0.33 3.01 -27.90
N TYR A 96 -1.03 3.31 -26.81
CA TYR A 96 -2.23 4.13 -26.79
C TYR A 96 -1.92 5.61 -26.62
N THR A 97 -2.82 6.43 -27.14
CA THR A 97 -2.97 7.85 -26.90
C THR A 97 -4.44 8.11 -26.60
N ALA A 98 -4.74 9.10 -25.77
CA ALA A 98 -6.09 9.59 -25.56
C ALA A 98 -6.21 11.07 -25.92
N HIS A 99 -7.37 11.46 -26.40
CA HIS A 99 -7.80 12.84 -26.56
C HIS A 99 -8.87 13.15 -25.51
N VAL A 100 -8.65 14.23 -24.76
CA VAL A 100 -9.65 14.81 -23.85
C VAL A 100 -10.26 16.01 -24.56
N ILE A 101 -11.46 15.80 -25.11
CA ILE A 101 -12.20 16.75 -25.93
C ILE A 101 -13.06 17.62 -25.02
N SER A 102 -13.04 18.93 -25.21
CA SER A 102 -13.83 19.88 -24.43
C SER A 102 -15.04 20.31 -25.24
N GLU A 103 -16.24 20.04 -24.75
CA GLU A 103 -17.49 20.25 -25.49
C GLU A 103 -18.55 20.99 -24.67
N PRO A 104 -19.52 21.69 -25.30
CA PRO A 104 -20.63 22.29 -24.59
C PRO A 104 -21.54 21.23 -23.96
N ILE A 105 -22.14 21.57 -22.82
CA ILE A 105 -23.09 20.68 -22.14
C ILE A 105 -24.28 20.39 -23.06
N GLU A 106 -24.84 21.45 -23.64
CA GLU A 106 -25.94 21.35 -24.60
C GLU A 106 -25.43 20.81 -25.94
N THR A 107 -26.20 19.91 -26.54
CA THR A 107 -25.87 19.36 -27.86
C THR A 107 -26.23 20.41 -28.89
N VAL A 108 -25.21 21.15 -29.32
CA VAL A 108 -25.31 22.04 -30.48
C VAL A 108 -24.83 21.25 -31.69
N ASP A 109 -25.66 21.15 -32.73
CA ASP A 109 -25.25 20.61 -34.01
C ASP A 109 -24.12 21.51 -34.55
N LYS A 110 -22.89 21.01 -34.48
CA LYS A 110 -21.71 21.75 -34.91
C LYS A 110 -20.97 20.96 -35.98
N THR A 111 -20.59 21.68 -37.03
CA THR A 111 -19.82 21.16 -38.17
C THR A 111 -18.31 21.15 -37.89
N GLU A 112 -17.86 21.86 -36.86
CA GLU A 112 -16.45 22.00 -36.48
C GLU A 112 -16.06 21.07 -35.33
N GLU A 113 -14.84 20.53 -35.38
CA GLU A 113 -14.27 19.72 -34.30
C GLU A 113 -14.05 20.54 -33.03
N TYR A 114 -14.39 19.96 -31.89
CA TYR A 114 -14.16 20.55 -30.58
C TYR A 114 -12.67 20.49 -30.19
N PRO A 115 -12.16 21.48 -29.44
CA PRO A 115 -10.76 21.48 -29.04
C PRO A 115 -10.46 20.33 -28.07
N TYR A 116 -9.27 19.77 -28.19
CA TYR A 116 -8.83 18.64 -27.36
C TYR A 116 -7.37 18.76 -26.97
N THR A 117 -7.01 18.09 -25.87
CA THR A 117 -5.62 17.85 -25.51
C THR A 117 -5.29 16.38 -25.62
N ARG A 118 -4.13 16.11 -26.21
CA ARG A 118 -3.57 14.78 -26.40
C ARG A 118 -2.76 14.36 -25.19
N SER A 119 -2.93 13.13 -24.72
CA SER A 119 -2.09 12.54 -23.69
C SER A 119 -0.75 12.03 -24.24
N ASP A 120 0.21 11.83 -23.35
CA ASP A 120 1.41 11.07 -23.67
C ASP A 120 1.08 9.63 -24.08
N LYS A 121 2.03 8.97 -24.73
CA LYS A 121 1.87 7.57 -25.13
C LYS A 121 1.88 6.66 -23.90
N PHE A 122 0.98 5.69 -23.89
CA PHE A 122 0.91 4.67 -22.85
C PHE A 122 0.82 3.27 -23.46
N THR A 123 1.74 2.40 -23.08
CA THR A 123 1.80 1.00 -23.49
C THR A 123 1.60 0.14 -22.25
N PRO A 124 0.43 -0.50 -22.04
CA PRO A 124 0.13 -1.17 -20.78
C PRO A 124 1.21 -2.18 -20.34
N TYR A 125 1.73 -2.98 -21.28
CA TYR A 125 2.77 -3.97 -21.00
C TYR A 125 4.11 -3.35 -20.55
N LYS A 126 4.41 -2.10 -20.89
CA LYS A 126 5.66 -1.42 -20.52
C LYS A 126 5.48 -0.48 -19.33
N ASP A 127 4.35 0.21 -19.27
CA ASP A 127 4.21 1.42 -18.48
C ASP A 127 3.32 1.23 -17.24
N THR A 128 2.54 0.14 -17.16
CA THR A 128 1.77 -0.14 -15.92
C THR A 128 2.72 -0.48 -14.77
N LYS A 129 2.54 0.17 -13.63
CA LYS A 129 3.29 -0.14 -12.42
C LYS A 129 2.85 -1.49 -11.87
N ILE A 130 3.79 -2.25 -11.33
CA ILE A 130 3.50 -3.51 -10.68
C ILE A 130 3.34 -3.26 -9.18
N GLY A 131 2.18 -3.63 -8.64
CA GLY A 131 1.90 -3.52 -7.21
C GLY A 131 2.75 -4.46 -6.37
N GLN A 132 2.64 -4.29 -5.06
CA GLN A 132 3.39 -5.07 -4.08
C GLN A 132 3.04 -6.58 -4.16
N PRO A 133 4.01 -7.49 -4.27
CA PRO A 133 3.80 -8.93 -4.12
C PRO A 133 3.69 -9.34 -2.64
N THR A 134 3.05 -10.47 -2.39
CA THR A 134 3.02 -11.14 -1.08
C THR A 134 3.87 -12.40 -1.12
N PHE A 135 4.25 -12.94 0.03
CA PHE A 135 4.98 -14.21 0.07
C PHE A 135 4.77 -14.95 1.39
N LYS A 136 5.02 -16.26 1.36
CA LYS A 136 5.06 -17.16 2.52
C LYS A 136 6.47 -17.72 2.68
N ILE A 137 6.80 -18.05 3.93
CA ILE A 137 8.08 -18.63 4.31
C ILE A 137 7.81 -20.08 4.71
N GLU A 138 8.48 -21.02 4.05
CA GLU A 138 8.45 -22.44 4.38
C GLU A 138 9.86 -22.88 4.80
N GLU A 139 9.98 -23.36 6.03
CA GLU A 139 11.24 -23.90 6.55
C GLU A 139 11.32 -25.40 6.26
N ASN A 140 12.49 -25.88 5.84
CA ASN A 140 12.69 -27.30 5.68
C ASN A 140 12.96 -28.00 7.02
N GLU A 141 12.71 -29.31 7.11
CA GLU A 141 12.91 -30.10 8.35
C GLU A 141 14.35 -30.00 8.89
N ALA A 142 15.35 -29.92 7.99
CA ALA A 142 16.76 -29.82 8.36
C ALA A 142 17.20 -28.40 8.82
N LYS A 143 16.29 -27.41 8.77
CA LYS A 143 16.46 -26.00 9.18
C LYS A 143 17.74 -25.34 8.64
N ASN A 144 18.13 -25.71 7.43
CA ASN A 144 19.30 -25.15 6.74
C ASN A 144 18.91 -24.48 5.42
N LYS A 145 17.61 -24.44 5.12
CA LYS A 145 17.06 -23.85 3.91
C LYS A 145 15.66 -23.31 4.17
N ILE A 146 15.40 -22.11 3.65
CA ILE A 146 14.09 -21.48 3.63
C ILE A 146 13.62 -21.40 2.18
N LYS A 147 12.41 -21.87 1.93
CA LYS A 147 11.72 -21.65 0.66
C LYS A 147 10.78 -20.45 0.82
N LEU A 148 10.88 -19.49 -0.10
CA LEU A 148 9.95 -18.39 -0.22
C LEU A 148 8.96 -18.72 -1.34
N LEU A 149 7.67 -18.77 -1.01
CA LEU A 149 6.59 -18.89 -1.98
C LEU A 149 6.01 -17.51 -2.24
N ILE A 150 6.30 -16.93 -3.39
CA ILE A 150 5.89 -15.57 -3.76
C ILE A 150 4.58 -15.64 -4.54
N GLU A 151 3.66 -14.75 -4.20
CA GLU A 151 2.37 -14.60 -4.85
C GLU A 151 2.35 -13.23 -5.55
N ALA A 152 2.35 -13.24 -6.89
CA ALA A 152 2.26 -12.03 -7.69
C ALA A 152 0.83 -11.44 -7.59
N PRO A 153 0.69 -10.10 -7.60
CA PRO A 153 -0.63 -9.48 -7.45
C PRO A 153 -1.55 -9.80 -8.63
N LEU A 154 -2.85 -9.72 -8.40
CA LEU A 154 -3.85 -9.80 -9.46
C LEU A 154 -3.90 -8.51 -10.28
N SER A 155 -4.17 -8.65 -11.57
CA SER A 155 -4.39 -7.56 -12.50
C SER A 155 -5.88 -7.26 -12.71
N SER A 156 -6.18 -6.12 -13.32
CA SER A 156 -7.54 -5.81 -13.80
C SER A 156 -7.88 -6.49 -15.14
N ILE A 157 -6.97 -7.30 -15.71
CA ILE A 157 -7.20 -8.02 -16.96
C ILE A 157 -7.90 -9.35 -16.67
N ARG A 158 -8.95 -9.64 -17.42
CA ARG A 158 -9.67 -10.92 -17.30
C ARG A 158 -9.16 -11.93 -18.33
N GLY A 159 -8.94 -13.15 -17.87
CA GLY A 159 -8.62 -14.29 -18.71
C GLY A 159 -9.86 -14.90 -19.39
N PRO A 160 -9.69 -16.00 -20.14
CA PRO A 160 -10.77 -16.68 -20.85
C PRO A 160 -11.93 -17.13 -19.96
N ASN A 161 -11.64 -17.47 -18.70
CA ASN A 161 -12.62 -17.93 -17.72
C ASN A 161 -13.28 -16.78 -16.93
N ASN A 162 -13.14 -15.52 -17.39
CA ASN A 162 -13.63 -14.31 -16.72
C ASN A 162 -13.04 -14.09 -15.31
N THR A 163 -11.93 -14.75 -14.98
CA THR A 163 -11.13 -14.54 -13.75
C THR A 163 -10.04 -13.51 -14.01
N PHE A 164 -9.66 -12.76 -12.97
CA PHE A 164 -8.54 -11.83 -13.06
C PHE A 164 -7.21 -12.59 -13.18
N LEU A 165 -6.40 -12.22 -14.17
CA LEU A 165 -5.07 -12.79 -14.37
C LEU A 165 -4.10 -12.21 -13.34
N SER A 166 -3.21 -13.03 -12.80
CA SER A 166 -2.06 -12.56 -12.05
C SER A 166 -1.04 -11.86 -12.96
N ILE A 167 -0.18 -11.01 -12.37
CA ILE A 167 0.98 -10.45 -13.08
C ILE A 167 1.88 -11.56 -13.64
N GLN A 168 2.00 -12.69 -12.92
CA GLN A 168 2.74 -13.86 -13.40
C GLN A 168 2.15 -14.46 -14.68
N GLU A 169 0.83 -14.58 -14.80
CA GLU A 169 0.20 -15.12 -16.01
C GLU A 169 0.33 -14.19 -17.22
N ILE A 170 0.44 -12.88 -16.99
CA ILE A 170 0.58 -11.88 -18.06
C ILE A 170 2.02 -11.83 -18.58
N PHE A 171 3.00 -11.62 -17.69
CA PHE A 171 4.41 -11.47 -18.09
C PHE A 171 5.13 -12.81 -18.26
N LYS A 172 4.64 -13.88 -17.61
CA LYS A 172 5.17 -15.25 -17.74
C LYS A 172 6.68 -15.30 -17.48
N LYS A 173 7.47 -15.50 -18.53
CA LYS A 173 8.93 -15.63 -18.50
C LYS A 173 9.66 -14.28 -18.53
N ASP A 174 8.93 -13.20 -18.74
CA ASP A 174 9.49 -11.85 -18.83
C ASP A 174 9.65 -11.18 -17.45
N LEU A 175 9.20 -11.85 -16.38
CA LEU A 175 9.42 -11.42 -15.01
C LEU A 175 10.44 -12.31 -14.28
N GLU A 176 11.08 -11.73 -13.29
CA GLU A 176 11.94 -12.39 -12.31
C GLU A 176 11.49 -11.99 -10.91
N TYR A 177 11.59 -12.91 -9.97
CA TYR A 177 11.37 -12.66 -8.56
C TYR A 177 12.70 -12.43 -7.87
N VAL A 178 12.76 -11.39 -7.05
CA VAL A 178 13.97 -11.04 -6.30
C VAL A 178 13.60 -10.95 -4.83
N SER A 179 14.39 -11.61 -3.99
CA SER A 179 14.33 -11.48 -2.54
C SER A 179 15.60 -10.83 -2.02
N TYR A 180 15.41 -9.80 -1.22
CA TYR A 180 16.43 -9.28 -0.34
C TYR A 180 16.26 -9.92 1.03
N TYR A 181 17.36 -10.42 1.59
CA TYR A 181 17.31 -11.13 2.86
C TYR A 181 18.52 -10.83 3.72
N ARG A 182 18.33 -10.98 5.03
CA ARG A 182 19.37 -10.78 6.05
C ARG A 182 19.10 -11.67 7.24
N LYS A 183 20.15 -11.98 8.02
CA LYS A 183 19.94 -12.50 9.37
C LYS A 183 19.22 -11.44 10.21
N ALA A 184 18.28 -11.85 11.04
CA ALA A 184 17.57 -10.94 11.94
C ALA A 184 18.53 -10.19 12.88
N SER A 185 19.59 -10.89 13.32
CA SER A 185 20.68 -10.41 14.17
C SER A 185 21.73 -9.55 13.45
N SER A 186 21.65 -9.38 12.13
CA SER A 186 22.67 -8.68 11.32
C SER A 186 22.07 -7.59 10.42
N THR A 187 22.92 -6.63 10.06
CA THR A 187 22.63 -5.59 9.06
C THR A 187 23.06 -5.99 7.64
N GLY A 188 23.79 -7.09 7.48
CA GLY A 188 24.27 -7.55 6.17
C GLY A 188 23.12 -7.98 5.26
N LYS A 189 22.97 -7.30 4.11
CA LYS A 189 21.94 -7.57 3.09
C LYS A 189 22.50 -8.51 2.02
N LYS A 190 21.74 -9.55 1.69
CA LYS A 190 21.99 -10.49 0.60
C LYS A 190 20.83 -10.47 -0.38
N GLU A 191 21.07 -10.94 -1.59
CA GLU A 191 20.09 -10.99 -2.67
C GLU A 191 19.99 -12.42 -3.21
N ALA A 192 18.77 -12.84 -3.55
CA ALA A 192 18.47 -14.08 -4.26
C ALA A 192 17.45 -13.80 -5.36
N LYS A 193 17.59 -14.47 -6.50
CA LYS A 193 16.69 -14.32 -7.66
C LYS A 193 16.14 -15.66 -8.11
N SER A 194 14.95 -15.65 -8.70
CA SER A 194 14.36 -16.80 -9.37
C SER A 194 13.50 -16.38 -10.55
N LYS A 195 13.41 -17.26 -11.55
CA LYS A 195 12.45 -17.11 -12.67
C LYS A 195 11.10 -17.76 -12.37
N THR A 196 11.02 -18.53 -11.28
CA THR A 196 9.78 -19.08 -10.76
C THR A 196 9.38 -18.29 -9.52
N ASN A 197 8.13 -18.44 -9.10
CA ASN A 197 7.61 -17.81 -7.89
C ASN A 197 8.12 -18.47 -6.59
N GLU A 198 9.13 -19.33 -6.69
CA GLU A 198 9.78 -19.98 -5.56
C GLU A 198 11.24 -19.55 -5.50
N ILE A 199 11.70 -19.13 -4.32
CA ILE A 199 13.11 -18.83 -4.05
C ILE A 199 13.60 -19.69 -2.89
N ASP A 200 14.63 -20.46 -3.17
CA ASP A 200 15.28 -21.35 -2.22
C ASP A 200 16.54 -20.67 -1.64
N VAL A 201 16.49 -20.30 -0.36
CA VAL A 201 17.56 -19.56 0.33
C VAL A 201 18.27 -20.46 1.36
N PRO A 202 19.58 -20.68 1.26
CA PRO A 202 20.33 -21.37 2.29
C PRO A 202 20.46 -20.49 3.55
N VAL A 203 20.21 -21.09 4.72
CA VAL A 203 20.24 -20.39 6.01
C VAL A 203 21.08 -21.14 7.04
N ASP A 204 21.58 -20.40 8.02
CA ASP A 204 22.31 -20.96 9.15
C ASP A 204 21.33 -21.55 10.17
N ARG A 205 21.63 -22.75 10.69
CA ARG A 205 20.78 -23.43 11.67
C ARG A 205 20.66 -22.62 12.95
N GLY A 206 19.43 -22.47 13.45
CA GLY A 206 19.13 -21.74 14.68
C GLY A 206 19.13 -20.21 14.52
N GLU A 207 19.38 -19.68 13.33
CA GLU A 207 19.32 -18.24 13.05
C GLU A 207 17.99 -17.89 12.38
N SER A 208 17.41 -16.75 12.77
CA SER A 208 16.25 -16.19 12.09
C SER A 208 16.68 -15.29 10.94
N TYR A 209 15.88 -15.27 9.87
CA TYR A 209 16.12 -14.45 8.70
C TYR A 209 14.90 -13.61 8.37
N CYS A 210 15.15 -12.38 7.91
CA CYS A 210 14.11 -11.48 7.44
C CYS A 210 14.25 -11.28 5.93
N PHE A 211 13.11 -11.23 5.25
CA PHE A 211 12.99 -11.20 3.80
C PHE A 211 12.05 -10.08 3.38
N ASN A 212 12.38 -9.42 2.28
CA ASN A 212 11.43 -8.67 1.47
C ASN A 212 11.60 -9.09 0.02
N VAL A 213 10.51 -9.06 -0.76
CA VAL A 213 10.50 -9.54 -2.15
C VAL A 213 9.93 -8.47 -3.06
N HIS A 214 10.39 -8.47 -4.31
CA HIS A 214 9.83 -7.65 -5.38
C HIS A 214 9.93 -8.40 -6.71
N ILE A 215 9.18 -7.93 -7.69
CA ILE A 215 9.16 -8.46 -9.05
C ILE A 215 9.94 -7.51 -9.94
N VAL A 216 10.77 -8.05 -10.82
CA VAL A 216 11.52 -7.31 -11.83
C VAL A 216 11.07 -7.77 -13.20
N ILE A 217 10.86 -6.84 -14.13
CA ILE A 217 10.63 -7.13 -15.55
C ILE A 217 11.85 -6.59 -16.30
N PRO A 218 12.90 -7.41 -16.54
CA PRO A 218 14.21 -6.91 -16.99
C PRO A 218 14.18 -6.13 -18.31
N SER A 219 13.17 -6.38 -19.16
CA SER A 219 13.00 -5.72 -20.46
C SER A 219 12.48 -4.28 -20.38
N ARG A 220 12.02 -3.81 -19.21
CA ARG A 220 11.51 -2.45 -18.99
C ARG A 220 12.63 -1.48 -18.57
N THR A 221 12.35 -0.18 -18.73
CA THR A 221 13.19 0.93 -18.25
C THR A 221 13.06 1.11 -16.73
N ASP A 222 14.11 1.63 -16.10
CA ASP A 222 14.29 1.66 -14.64
C ASP A 222 13.06 2.15 -13.85
N GLU A 223 12.33 3.17 -14.31
CA GLU A 223 11.17 3.73 -13.58
C GLU A 223 10.02 2.75 -13.34
N ASN A 224 9.79 1.79 -14.25
CA ASN A 224 8.70 0.80 -14.17
C ASN A 224 9.23 -0.65 -14.21
N GLN A 225 10.54 -0.83 -14.06
CA GLN A 225 11.21 -2.12 -14.13
C GLN A 225 10.90 -2.98 -12.90
N GLN A 226 10.75 -2.35 -11.73
CA GLN A 226 10.58 -3.01 -10.46
C GLN A 226 9.18 -2.76 -9.89
N SER A 227 8.61 -3.78 -9.25
CA SER A 227 7.42 -3.61 -8.43
C SER A 227 7.73 -2.83 -7.15
N GLN A 228 6.69 -2.40 -6.45
CA GLN A 228 6.84 -2.04 -5.04
C GLN A 228 7.39 -3.24 -4.25
N GLU A 229 8.28 -3.00 -3.29
CA GLU A 229 8.79 -4.04 -2.39
C GLU A 229 7.70 -4.52 -1.44
N SER A 230 7.68 -5.82 -1.12
CA SER A 230 6.81 -6.41 -0.10
C SER A 230 7.10 -5.87 1.30
N ALA A 231 6.15 -6.06 2.21
CA ALA A 231 6.45 -5.96 3.63
C ALA A 231 7.60 -6.93 3.99
N THR A 232 8.39 -6.56 4.99
CA THR A 232 9.42 -7.46 5.52
C THR A 232 8.77 -8.49 6.41
N HIS A 233 9.02 -9.77 6.16
CA HIS A 233 8.63 -10.87 7.05
C HIS A 233 9.85 -11.67 7.46
N CYS A 234 9.86 -12.11 8.72
CA CYS A 234 10.96 -12.90 9.26
C CYS A 234 10.50 -14.33 9.52
N SER A 235 11.42 -15.28 9.32
CA SER A 235 11.25 -16.66 9.74
C SER A 235 11.07 -16.70 11.27
N HIS A 236 10.34 -17.71 11.76
CA HIS A 236 10.15 -17.82 13.20
C HIS A 236 11.50 -18.12 13.85
N SER A 237 11.86 -17.35 14.87
CA SER A 237 12.89 -17.81 15.80
C SER A 237 12.27 -18.93 16.62
N GLU A 238 12.84 -20.13 16.57
CA GLU A 238 12.79 -20.97 17.77
C GLU A 238 13.54 -20.18 18.88
N LYS A 239 13.05 -19.90 20.09
CA LYS A 239 11.74 -19.91 20.76
C LYS A 239 11.80 -18.79 21.82
N PRO A 240 10.67 -18.29 22.36
CA PRO A 240 10.70 -17.63 23.66
C PRO A 240 11.16 -18.61 24.75
N PHE A 241 12.00 -18.13 25.67
CA PHE A 241 12.73 -18.89 26.72
C PHE A 241 11.93 -19.98 27.49
N TYR A 242 10.59 -19.92 27.53
CA TYR A 242 9.76 -20.83 28.33
C TYR A 242 9.53 -22.21 27.69
N GLU A 243 9.70 -22.37 26.38
CA GLU A 243 9.56 -23.67 25.71
C GLU A 243 10.84 -24.53 25.74
N GLU A 244 12.01 -23.93 25.99
CA GLU A 244 13.29 -24.65 26.03
C GLU A 244 13.57 -25.25 27.41
N TYR A 245 13.21 -24.54 28.48
CA TYR A 245 13.40 -25.00 29.86
C TYR A 245 12.18 -25.70 30.45
N GLY A 246 11.04 -25.65 29.76
CA GLY A 246 9.76 -26.09 30.31
C GLY A 246 9.33 -25.24 31.52
N ILE A 247 8.02 -25.09 31.70
CA ILE A 247 7.45 -24.33 32.83
C ILE A 247 7.98 -24.85 34.18
N GLY A 248 8.31 -26.15 34.26
CA GLY A 248 8.87 -26.79 35.44
C GLY A 248 10.19 -26.19 35.95
N VAL A 249 11.10 -25.79 35.05
CA VAL A 249 12.39 -25.21 35.47
C VAL A 249 12.20 -23.79 36.01
N LEU A 250 11.34 -22.98 35.38
CA LEU A 250 11.01 -21.63 35.86
C LEU A 250 10.30 -21.67 37.22
N VAL A 251 9.36 -22.60 37.38
CA VAL A 251 8.67 -22.85 38.65
C VAL A 251 9.66 -23.35 39.71
N GLY A 252 10.60 -24.23 39.36
CA GLY A 252 11.65 -24.70 40.26
C GLY A 252 12.60 -23.58 40.72
N LEU A 253 12.98 -22.67 39.82
CA LEU A 253 13.87 -21.55 40.11
C LEU A 253 13.26 -20.54 41.09
N ILE A 254 11.93 -20.43 41.10
CA ILE A 254 11.18 -19.56 42.02
C ILE A 254 10.82 -20.29 43.33
N LEU A 255 10.34 -21.54 43.26
CA LEU A 255 9.88 -22.29 44.44
C LEU A 255 11.02 -22.80 45.33
N ALA A 256 12.15 -23.22 44.74
CA ALA A 256 13.29 -23.75 45.51
C ALA A 256 13.85 -22.75 46.54
N PRO A 257 14.13 -21.47 46.20
CA PRO A 257 14.61 -20.50 47.20
C PRO A 257 13.54 -20.17 48.25
N VAL A 258 12.26 -20.13 47.88
CA VAL A 258 11.16 -19.87 48.83
C VAL A 258 11.03 -21.00 49.86
N LEU A 259 11.10 -22.27 49.42
CA LEU A 259 11.04 -23.42 50.31
C LEU A 259 12.26 -23.48 51.25
N LEU A 260 13.45 -23.15 50.75
CA LEU A 260 14.66 -23.02 51.57
C LEU A 260 14.49 -21.95 52.66
N LEU A 261 13.95 -20.78 52.32
CA LEU A 261 13.70 -19.71 53.29
C LEU A 261 12.69 -20.14 54.37
N VAL A 262 11.59 -20.81 53.98
CA VAL A 262 10.59 -21.32 54.94
C VAL A 262 11.20 -22.37 55.88
N ALA A 263 12.03 -23.28 55.35
CA ALA A 263 12.73 -24.28 56.14
C ALA A 263 13.71 -23.64 57.15
N ILE A 264 14.44 -22.61 56.73
CA ILE A 264 15.34 -21.86 57.63
C ILE A 264 14.54 -21.16 58.73
N ILE A 265 13.44 -20.47 58.38
CA ILE A 265 12.60 -19.76 59.35
C ILE A 265 11.99 -20.74 60.36
N THR A 266 11.43 -21.86 59.89
CA THR A 266 10.86 -22.88 60.78
C THR A 266 11.92 -23.53 61.66
N CYS A 267 13.09 -23.84 61.12
CA CYS A 267 14.21 -24.38 61.91
C CYS A 267 14.65 -23.37 63.00
N VAL A 268 14.79 -22.08 62.65
CA VAL A 268 15.13 -21.02 63.62
C VAL A 268 14.04 -20.86 64.67
N CYS A 269 12.76 -20.86 64.30
CA CYS A 269 11.63 -20.76 65.22
C CYS A 269 11.54 -21.97 66.16
N CYS A 270 11.74 -23.19 65.66
CA CYS A 270 11.77 -24.42 66.46
C CYS A 270 12.97 -24.46 67.40
N CYS A 271 14.15 -24.05 66.94
CA CYS A 271 15.35 -23.93 67.77
C CYS A 271 15.19 -22.86 68.86
N ARG A 272 14.55 -21.72 68.56
CA ARG A 272 14.22 -20.69 69.56
C ARG A 272 13.18 -21.18 70.57
N ARG A 273 12.13 -21.88 70.14
CA ARG A 273 11.14 -22.48 71.03
C ARG A 273 11.74 -23.54 71.96
N LYS A 274 12.61 -24.42 71.46
CA LYS A 274 13.36 -25.37 72.31
C LYS A 274 14.29 -24.66 73.30
N LYS A 275 14.98 -23.59 72.88
CA LYS A 275 15.81 -22.79 73.79
C LYS A 275 14.99 -22.08 74.85
N ASN A 276 13.78 -21.60 74.53
CA ASN A 276 12.90 -20.96 75.50
C ASN A 276 12.27 -21.97 76.47
N ALA A 277 11.83 -23.14 75.98
CA ALA A 277 11.36 -24.23 76.83
C ALA A 277 12.46 -24.79 77.75
N ASN A 278 13.70 -24.90 77.27
CA ASN A 278 14.85 -25.29 78.10
C ASN A 278 15.31 -24.18 79.07
N LYS A 279 14.96 -22.91 78.83
CA LYS A 279 15.19 -21.81 79.77
C LYS A 279 14.12 -21.79 80.87
N GLU A 280 12.85 -22.07 80.54
CA GLU A 280 11.77 -22.23 81.52
C GLU A 280 11.95 -23.49 82.40
N ALA A 281 12.50 -24.57 81.85
CA ALA A 281 12.81 -25.80 82.61
C ALA A 281 14.07 -25.69 83.51
N ASN A 282 14.89 -24.64 83.38
CA ASN A 282 16.12 -24.44 84.16
C ASN A 282 16.10 -23.13 84.99
N SER A 283 14.92 -22.58 85.30
CA SER A 283 14.80 -21.47 86.26
C SER A 283 14.97 -22.00 87.70
N PRO A 284 15.94 -21.50 88.49
CA PRO A 284 16.16 -21.97 89.85
C PRO A 284 15.32 -21.14 90.83
N ASP A 285 14.18 -21.68 91.25
CA ASP A 285 13.54 -21.27 92.50
C ASP A 285 13.49 -22.48 93.43
N GLY A 286 14.45 -22.52 94.35
CA GLY A 286 14.37 -23.32 95.57
C GLY A 286 13.68 -22.50 96.67
N VAL A 287 12.86 -23.16 97.49
CA VAL A 287 13.07 -23.39 98.94
C VAL A 287 11.82 -24.10 99.49
N PRO A 288 11.98 -25.16 100.33
CA PRO A 288 10.87 -25.83 101.00
C PRO A 288 10.39 -25.03 102.21
N LEU A 289 9.09 -24.96 102.42
CA LEU A 289 8.52 -24.50 103.69
C LEU A 289 8.18 -25.71 104.57
N LYS A 290 8.74 -25.68 105.78
CA LYS A 290 8.55 -26.63 106.90
C LYS A 290 7.72 -25.90 107.99
N GLY A 291 6.77 -26.61 108.59
CA GLY A 291 6.01 -26.22 109.81
C GLY A 291 4.69 -25.51 109.50
N VAL A 292 3.52 -25.89 110.01
CA VAL A 292 3.13 -26.57 111.28
C VAL A 292 2.01 -27.58 111.00
#